data_AF-A0A7C7IV05-F1
#
_entry.id   AF-A0A7C7IV05-F1
#
_cell.length_a   1.000
_cell.length_b   1.000
_cell.length_c   1.000
_cell.angle_alpha   90.00
_cell.angle_beta   90.00
_cell.angle_gamma   90.00
#
_symmetry.space_group_name_H-M   'P 1'
#
loop_
_entity.id
_entity.type
_entity.pdbx_description
1 polymer ?
#
loop_
_entity_poly.entity_id
_entity_poly.type
_entity_poly.pdbx_seq_one_letter_code
_entity_poly.pdbx_strand_id
1 'polypeptide(L)' 'MLFPVTIYNAEGKVKKVLSEKMLHERHWKLFLESKTLSFVTKSKKREMLKGLKEKLDREFPDIPVHHYQ' A
#
# COMPACT_ATOMS: atom_id res chain seq x y z
N MET A 1 6.83 -11.91 15.74
CA MET A 1 8.17 -12.28 16.22
C MET A 1 9.12 -12.22 15.03
N LEU A 2 10.27 -11.55 15.15
CA LEU A 2 11.18 -11.31 14.02
C LEU A 2 12.43 -12.16 14.22
N PHE A 3 12.72 -13.04 13.26
CA PHE A 3 13.89 -13.92 13.36
C PHE A 3 15.13 -13.24 12.77
N PRO A 4 16.33 -13.44 13.37
CA PRO A 4 17.55 -12.92 12.79
C PRO A 4 17.79 -13.52 11.40
N VAL A 5 18.25 -12.69 10.46
CA VAL A 5 18.48 -13.07 9.07
C VAL A 5 19.97 -12.97 8.76
N THR A 6 20.57 -14.09 8.36
CA THR A 6 21.94 -14.12 7.87
C THR A 6 21.96 -14.00 6.34
N ILE A 7 22.69 -13.02 5.84
CA ILE A 7 22.89 -12.78 4.42
C ILE A 7 24.25 -13.34 4.03
N TYR A 8 24.26 -14.21 3.03
CA TYR A 8 25.47 -14.79 2.47
C TYR A 8 25.89 -14.05 1.20
N ASN A 9 27.17 -14.09 0.86
CA ASN A 9 27.65 -13.66 -0.46
C ASN A 9 27.48 -14.78 -1.50
N ALA A 10 27.80 -14.51 -2.77
CA ALA A 10 27.67 -15.49 -3.86
C ALA A 10 28.56 -16.73 -3.67
N GLU A 11 29.61 -16.63 -2.83
CA GLU A 11 30.53 -17.72 -2.49
C GLU A 11 30.04 -18.52 -1.26
N GLY A 12 28.87 -18.22 -0.71
CA GLY A 12 28.31 -18.89 0.47
C GLY A 12 28.92 -18.47 1.81
N LYS A 13 29.75 -17.42 1.85
CA LYS A 13 30.31 -16.84 3.09
C LYS A 13 29.33 -15.86 3.72
N VAL A 14 29.32 -15.82 5.05
CA VAL A 14 28.49 -14.87 5.81
C VAL A 14 28.95 -13.45 5.50
N LYS A 15 28.04 -12.66 4.90
CA LYS A 15 28.29 -11.25 4.55
C LYS A 15 27.76 -10.31 5.63
N LYS A 16 26.59 -10.60 6.20
CA LYS A 16 25.95 -9.76 7.21
C LYS A 16 24.93 -10.55 8.01
N VAL A 17 24.83 -10.29 9.31
CA VAL A 17 23.75 -10.79 10.17
C VAL A 17 22.86 -9.62 10.55
N LEU A 18 21.56 -9.72 10.27
CA LEU A 18 20.53 -8.78 10.70
C LEU A 18 19.86 -9.35 11.95
N SER A 19 19.99 -8.65 13.07
CA SER A 19 19.33 -9.06 14.31
C SER A 19 17.83 -8.77 14.28
N GLU A 20 17.09 -9.41 15.18
CA GLU A 20 15.66 -9.13 15.41
C GLU A 20 15.39 -7.63 15.59
N LYS A 21 16.22 -6.94 16.38
CA LYS A 21 16.10 -5.49 16.64
C LYS A 21 16.24 -4.66 15.36
N MET A 22 17.24 -4.95 14.54
CA MET A 22 17.47 -4.23 13.28
C MET A 22 16.32 -4.47 12.28
N LEU A 23 15.78 -5.68 12.26
CA LEU A 23 14.60 -5.98 11.45
C LEU A 23 13.39 -5.23 11.97
N HIS A 24 13.20 -5.12 13.27
CA HIS A 24 12.09 -4.39 13.87
C HIS A 24 12.11 -2.92 13.47
N GLU A 25 13.26 -2.26 13.64
CA GLU A 25 13.45 -0.87 13.24
C GLU A 25 13.20 -0.65 11.74
N ARG A 26 13.71 -1.55 10.89
CA ARG A 26 13.49 -1.48 9.44
C ARG A 26 12.02 -1.61 9.08
N HIS A 27 11.30 -2.56 9.67
CA HIS A 27 9.87 -2.75 9.41
C HIS A 27 9.07 -1.54 9.89
N TRP A 28 9.40 -0.98 11.06
CA TRP A 28 8.73 0.21 11.58
C TRP A 28 8.98 1.45 10.72
N LYS A 29 10.20 1.62 10.22
CA LYS A 29 10.53 2.69 9.27
C LYS A 29 9.73 2.58 7.98
N LEU A 30 9.68 1.40 7.36
CA LEU A 30 8.90 1.14 6.14
C LEU A 30 7.39 1.33 6.37
N PHE A 31 6.89 0.88 7.52
CA PHE A 31 5.51 1.08 7.91
C PHE A 31 5.17 2.56 8.03
N LEU A 32 6.00 3.35 8.72
CA LEU A 32 5.84 4.79 8.84
C LEU A 32 5.89 5.47 7.48
N GLU A 33 6.88 5.17 6.63
CA GLU A 33 6.97 5.71 5.26
C GLU A 33 5.71 5.40 4.43
N SER A 34 5.23 4.15 4.46
CA SER A 34 3.99 3.77 3.77
C SER A 34 2.77 4.51 4.32
N LYS A 35 2.72 4.75 5.63
CA LYS A 35 1.65 5.49 6.29
C LYS A 35 1.70 6.97 5.89
N THR A 36 2.87 7.59 5.89
CA THR A 36 3.07 8.98 5.44
C THR A 36 2.68 9.14 3.97
N LEU A 37 3.06 8.19 3.11
CA LEU A 37 2.64 8.17 1.71
C LEU A 37 1.11 8.06 1.58
N SER A 38 0.50 7.17 2.38
CA SER A 38 -0.96 7.01 2.44
C SER A 38 -1.67 8.28 2.95
N PHE A 39 -1.08 8.99 3.92
CA PHE A 39 -1.59 10.26 4.42
C PHE A 39 -1.48 11.36 3.38
N VAL A 40 -0.38 11.45 2.63
CA VAL A 40 -0.22 12.40 1.52
C VAL A 40 -1.26 12.13 0.42
N THR A 41 -1.55 10.86 0.12
CA THR A 41 -2.64 10.52 -0.81
C THR A 41 -4.04 10.75 -0.24
N LYS A 42 -4.24 10.61 1.07
CA LYS A 42 -5.53 10.87 1.73
C LYS A 42 -5.80 12.35 1.99
N SER A 43 -4.77 13.17 2.21
CA SER A 43 -4.85 14.63 2.33
C SER A 43 -5.01 15.30 0.98
N LYS A 44 -4.52 14.66 -0.09
CA LYS A 44 -5.03 14.81 -1.45
C LYS A 44 -6.38 14.09 -1.59
N LYS A 45 -7.28 14.28 -0.61
CA LYS A 45 -8.70 13.99 -0.75
C LYS A 45 -9.10 14.82 -1.96
N ARG A 46 -9.30 14.12 -3.08
CA ARG A 46 -9.71 14.69 -4.35
C ARG A 46 -10.73 15.75 -4.00
N GLU A 47 -10.37 17.01 -4.22
CA GLU A 47 -11.36 18.03 -4.53
C GLU A 47 -12.17 17.34 -5.63
N MET A 48 -13.34 16.83 -5.25
CA MET A 48 -14.12 15.92 -6.07
C MET A 48 -14.55 16.80 -7.22
N LEU A 49 -13.76 16.77 -8.30
CA LEU A 49 -13.89 17.63 -9.48
C LEU A 49 -15.38 17.68 -9.77
N LYS A 50 -16.01 18.82 -9.49
CA LYS A 50 -17.46 18.99 -9.67
C LYS A 50 -17.74 18.55 -11.11
N GLY A 51 -18.43 17.42 -11.29
CA GLY A 51 -18.66 16.79 -12.59
C GLY A 51 -18.05 15.40 -12.81
N LEU A 52 -17.21 14.86 -11.91
CA LEU A 52 -16.75 13.46 -12.04
C LEU A 52 -17.91 12.46 -11.85
N LYS A 53 -18.80 12.74 -10.89
CA LYS A 53 -20.02 11.96 -10.69
C LYS A 53 -20.89 11.97 -11.96
N GLU A 54 -21.10 13.16 -12.53
CA GLU A 54 -21.91 13.35 -13.74
C GLU A 54 -21.32 12.65 -14.98
N LYS A 55 -19.98 12.60 -15.10
CA LYS A 55 -19.31 11.81 -16.14
C LYS A 55 -19.52 10.31 -15.96
N LEU A 56 -19.40 9.80 -14.73
CA LEU A 56 -19.57 8.38 -14.43
C LEU A 56 -21.02 7.93 -14.63
N ASP A 57 -21.98 8.73 -14.19
CA ASP A 57 -23.41 8.45 -14.38
C ASP A 57 -23.80 8.43 -15.88
N ARG A 58 -23.06 9.16 -16.74
CA ARG A 58 -23.23 9.15 -18.20
C ARG A 58 -22.58 7.94 -18.88
N GLU A 59 -21.40 7.51 -18.41
CA GLU A 59 -20.69 6.35 -18.97
C GLU A 59 -21.30 5.01 -18.50
N PHE A 60 -21.87 4.99 -17.30
CA PHE A 60 -22.43 3.78 -16.67
C PHE A 60 -23.84 4.08 -16.16
N PRO A 61 -24.83 4.22 -17.06
CA PRO A 61 -26.21 4.41 -16.65
C PRO A 61 -26.70 3.22 -15.83
N ASP A 62 -27.48 3.48 -14.79
CA ASP A 62 -28.09 2.43 -13.98
C ASP A 62 -28.92 1.49 -14.86
N ILE A 63 -28.52 0.22 -14.88
CA ILE A 63 -29.28 -0.82 -15.57
C ILE A 63 -30.56 -1.02 -14.75
N PRO A 64 -31.76 -0.83 -15.33
CA PRO A 64 -32.99 -1.01 -14.58
C PRO A 64 -33.05 -2.44 -14.05
N VAL A 65 -33.13 -2.57 -12.72
CA VAL A 65 -33.34 -3.83 -12.01
C VAL A 65 -34.78 -4.27 -12.26
N HIS A 66 -35.02 -4.79 -13.47
CA HIS A 66 -36.33 -5.27 -13.86
C HIS A 66 -36.22 -6.71 -14.39
N HIS A 67 -36.74 -7.61 -13.54
CA HIS A 67 -37.36 -8.88 -13.87
C HIS A 67 -36.45 -10.05 -14.25
N TYR A 68 -35.91 -10.71 -13.23
CA TYR A 68 -35.92 -12.17 -13.22
C TYR A 68 -37.09 -12.60 -12.33
N GLN A 69 -38.25 -12.77 -12.97
CA GLN A 69 -39.39 -13.49 -12.43
C GLN A 69 -39.22 -14.98 -12.74
#